data_AF-A0A3D3RQ67-F1
#
_entry.id   AF-A0A3D3RQ67-F1
#
_cell.length_a   1.000
_cell.length_b   1.000
_cell.length_c   1.000
_cell.angle_alpha   90.00
_cell.angle_beta   90.00
_cell.angle_gamma   90.00
#
_symmetry.space_group_name_H-M   'P 1'
#
loop_
_entity.id
_entity.type
_entity.pdbx_description
1 polymer ?
#
loop_
_entity_poly.entity_id
_entity_poly.type
_entity_poly.pdbx_seq_one_letter_code
_entity_poly.pdbx_strand_id
1 'polypeptide(L)'
;MAAKKVIYGEDARARLKAGVDKLANAVKVTLGPRGREVIIEKKWGTPLVTKDGVTVAKEIELKDPYENMGAQLVKEVASKTADVAGDGTTTATVLAQAIFTEGLKAIASGANPMDIKRGIDKAVERVVEEIKKQSIQVSGRKE
;
A
#
# COMPACT_ATOMS: atom_id res chain seq x y z
N MET A 1 -9.10 31.20 5.34
CA MET A 1 -8.68 29.85 4.87
C MET A 1 -8.07 30.00 3.49
N ALA A 2 -6.98 29.29 3.18
CA ALA A 2 -6.43 29.29 1.82
C ALA A 2 -7.42 28.63 0.84
N ALA A 3 -7.46 29.11 -0.40
CA ALA A 3 -8.30 28.57 -1.46
C ALA A 3 -8.00 27.09 -1.72
N LYS A 4 -9.03 26.29 -2.02
CA LYS A 4 -8.89 24.86 -2.31
C LYS A 4 -8.86 24.65 -3.82
N LYS A 5 -7.89 23.85 -4.28
CA LYS A 5 -7.85 23.37 -5.66
C LYS A 5 -8.57 22.03 -5.74
N VAL A 6 -9.46 21.89 -6.72
CA VAL A 6 -10.25 20.66 -6.92
C VAL A 6 -9.92 20.09 -8.30
N ILE A 7 -9.64 18.79 -8.35
CA ILE A 7 -9.38 18.02 -9.57
C ILE A 7 -10.36 16.86 -9.65
N TYR A 8 -10.64 16.39 -10.86
CA TYR A 8 -11.72 15.42 -11.11
C TYR A 8 -11.29 14.35 -12.12
N GLY A 9 -12.11 13.30 -12.20
CA GLY A 9 -12.02 12.31 -13.27
C GLY A 9 -10.68 11.60 -13.34
N GLU A 10 -10.13 11.51 -14.54
CA GLU A 10 -8.91 10.77 -14.83
C GLU A 10 -7.66 11.43 -14.25
N ASP A 11 -7.55 12.77 -14.30
CA ASP A 11 -6.42 13.52 -13.73
C ASP A 11 -6.28 13.26 -12.22
N ALA A 12 -7.41 13.28 -11.49
CA ALA A 12 -7.43 12.95 -10.07
C ALA A 12 -6.92 11.52 -9.79
N ARG A 13 -7.38 10.54 -10.58
CA ARG A 13 -6.97 9.14 -10.43
C ARG A 13 -5.51 8.92 -10.80
N ALA A 14 -5.01 9.56 -11.84
CA ALA A 14 -3.62 9.49 -12.27
C ALA A 14 -2.68 10.05 -11.19
N ARG A 15 -3.01 11.20 -10.59
CA ARG A 15 -2.25 11.79 -9.47
C ARG A 15 -2.23 10.89 -8.25
N LEU A 16 -3.38 10.34 -7.86
CA LEU A 16 -3.46 9.37 -6.76
C LEU A 16 -2.59 8.14 -7.04
N LYS A 17 -2.67 7.58 -8.26
CA LYS A 17 -1.86 6.42 -8.67
C LYS A 17 -0.38 6.70 -8.60
N ALA A 18 0.08 7.86 -9.07
CA ALA A 18 1.48 8.25 -8.99
C ALA A 18 1.98 8.28 -7.53
N GLY A 19 1.14 8.74 -6.60
CA GLY A 19 1.39 8.68 -5.17
C GLY A 19 1.53 7.26 -4.62
N VAL A 20 0.54 6.42 -4.93
CA VAL A 20 0.53 4.99 -4.57
C VAL A 20 1.78 4.28 -5.10
N ASP A 21 2.13 4.53 -6.35
CA ASP A 21 3.30 3.91 -6.99
C ASP A 21 4.60 4.34 -6.32
N LYS A 22 4.76 5.62 -6.00
CA LYS A 22 5.97 6.12 -5.32
C LYS A 22 6.17 5.46 -3.95
N LEU A 23 5.11 5.37 -3.15
CA LEU A 23 5.14 4.66 -1.87
C LEU A 23 5.47 3.17 -2.08
N ALA A 24 4.68 2.48 -2.90
CA ALA A 24 4.78 1.04 -3.05
C ALA A 24 6.11 0.61 -3.68
N ASN A 25 6.63 1.36 -4.65
CA ASN A 25 7.91 1.06 -5.29
C ASN A 25 9.08 1.20 -4.32
N ALA A 26 9.03 2.13 -3.38
CA ALA A 26 10.05 2.29 -2.35
C ALA A 26 9.96 1.23 -1.25
N VAL A 27 8.75 0.80 -0.86
CA VAL A 27 8.57 -0.19 0.21
C VAL A 27 8.79 -1.62 -0.31
N LYS A 28 8.35 -1.94 -1.54
CA LYS A 28 8.37 -3.33 -2.05
C LYS A 28 9.78 -3.91 -2.24
N VAL A 29 10.81 -3.08 -2.39
CA VAL A 29 12.20 -3.58 -2.52
C VAL A 29 12.69 -4.23 -1.23
N THR A 30 12.05 -3.96 -0.09
CA THR A 30 12.41 -4.53 1.19
C THR A 30 11.65 -5.82 1.52
N LEU A 31 10.74 -6.27 0.64
CA LEU A 31 9.89 -7.44 0.90
C LEU A 31 10.70 -8.75 0.93
N GLY A 32 10.45 -9.54 1.98
CA GLY A 32 10.95 -10.91 2.10
C GLY A 32 12.40 -11.02 2.58
N PRO A 33 12.92 -12.25 2.71
CA PRO A 33 14.24 -12.51 3.30
C PRO A 33 15.42 -11.98 2.46
N ARG A 34 15.17 -11.67 1.18
CA ARG A 34 16.14 -11.07 0.26
C ARG A 34 15.84 -9.59 -0.04
N GLY A 35 15.10 -8.93 0.84
CA GLY A 35 14.86 -7.49 0.77
C GLY A 35 16.18 -6.71 0.66
N ARG A 36 16.17 -5.70 -0.20
CA ARG A 36 17.30 -4.79 -0.41
C ARG A 36 17.24 -3.62 0.56
N GLU A 37 18.40 -3.05 0.81
CA GLU A 37 18.56 -1.86 1.64
C GLU A 37 17.94 -0.64 0.97
N VAL A 38 17.26 0.18 1.77
CA VAL A 38 16.80 1.52 1.41
C VAL A 38 17.60 2.52 2.25
N ILE A 39 18.12 3.54 1.57
CA ILE A 39 18.90 4.60 2.19
C ILE A 39 18.00 5.82 2.36
N ILE A 40 17.94 6.33 3.59
CA ILE A 40 17.10 7.46 3.97
C ILE A 40 18.00 8.56 4.53
N GLU A 41 17.86 9.77 3.98
CA GLU A 41 18.61 10.94 4.41
C GLU A 41 18.24 11.34 5.85
N LYS A 42 19.24 11.76 6.62
CA LYS A 42 19.06 12.43 7.90
C LYS A 42 19.70 13.81 7.83
N LYS A 43 19.04 14.81 8.42
CA LYS A 43 19.55 16.20 8.44
C LYS A 43 20.91 16.35 9.13
N TRP A 44 21.25 15.42 10.02
CA TRP A 44 22.50 15.41 10.76
C TRP A 44 23.01 13.97 10.91
N GLY A 45 24.32 13.78 10.83
CA GLY A 45 24.97 12.48 10.97
C GLY A 45 24.93 11.61 9.71
N THR A 46 25.02 10.30 9.89
CA THR A 46 25.01 9.33 8.79
C THR A 46 23.58 9.00 8.31
N PRO A 47 23.40 8.66 7.02
CA PRO A 47 22.10 8.25 6.51
C PRO A 47 21.63 6.95 7.20
N LEU A 48 20.31 6.79 7.32
CA LEU A 48 19.72 5.56 7.80
C LEU A 48 19.66 4.54 6.68
N VAL A 49 20.24 3.36 6.89
CA VAL A 49 20.15 2.22 5.99
C VAL A 49 19.24 1.18 6.62
N THR A 50 18.14 0.82 5.97
CA THR A 50 17.15 -0.09 6.54
C THR A 50 16.56 -1.06 5.51
N LYS A 51 16.11 -2.23 5.99
CA LYS A 51 15.27 -3.18 5.25
C LYS A 51 13.85 -3.25 5.81
N ASP A 52 13.53 -2.42 6.79
CA ASP A 52 12.18 -2.39 7.36
C ASP A 52 11.26 -1.54 6.49
N GLY A 53 10.27 -2.19 5.86
CA GLY A 53 9.27 -1.53 5.02
C GLY A 53 8.38 -0.55 5.80
N VAL A 54 8.15 -0.78 7.10
CA VAL A 54 7.38 0.15 7.95
C VAL A 54 8.14 1.46 8.12
N THR A 55 9.45 1.38 8.42
CA THR A 55 10.32 2.54 8.50
C THR A 55 10.37 3.29 7.17
N VAL A 56 10.54 2.59 6.05
CA VAL A 56 10.54 3.23 4.72
C VAL A 56 9.22 3.95 4.43
N ALA A 57 8.08 3.30 4.69
CA ALA A 57 6.76 3.90 4.45
C ALA A 57 6.51 5.16 5.30
N LYS A 58 7.05 5.21 6.53
CA LYS A 58 6.89 6.36 7.44
C LYS A 58 7.55 7.62 6.88
N GLU A 59 8.70 7.48 6.25
CA GLU A 59 9.53 8.57 5.71
C GLU A 59 9.04 9.10 4.35
N ILE A 60 8.02 8.47 3.75
CA ILE A 60 7.47 8.92 2.47
C ILE A 60 6.44 10.03 2.68
N GLU A 61 6.82 11.21 2.20
CA GLU A 61 5.99 12.39 2.04
C GLU A 61 6.28 13.04 0.68
N LEU A 62 5.23 13.30 -0.09
CA LEU A 62 5.36 13.78 -1.46
C LEU A 62 5.03 15.28 -1.54
N LYS A 63 5.78 16.01 -2.38
CA LYS A 63 5.59 17.45 -2.57
C LYS A 63 4.24 17.80 -3.21
N ASP A 64 3.78 16.99 -4.15
CA ASP A 64 2.47 17.19 -4.77
C ASP A 64 1.38 16.70 -3.79
N PRO A 65 0.40 17.55 -3.43
CA PRO A 65 -0.58 17.20 -2.41
C PRO A 65 -1.52 16.05 -2.82
N TYR A 66 -1.80 15.89 -4.12
CA TYR A 66 -2.68 14.83 -4.62
C TYR A 66 -1.97 13.49 -4.70
N GLU A 67 -0.70 13.50 -5.13
CA GLU A 67 0.14 12.31 -5.03
C GLU A 67 0.36 11.93 -3.56
N ASN A 68 0.66 12.91 -2.69
CA ASN A 68 0.83 12.64 -1.27
C ASN A 68 -0.42 12.02 -0.65
N MET A 69 -1.61 12.51 -1.02
CA MET A 69 -2.88 11.91 -0.60
C MET A 69 -2.97 10.43 -0.99
N GLY A 70 -2.60 10.06 -2.22
CA GLY A 70 -2.55 8.66 -2.65
C GLY A 70 -1.57 7.81 -1.84
N ALA A 71 -0.38 8.34 -1.56
CA ALA A 71 0.61 7.69 -0.71
C ALA A 71 0.11 7.52 0.75
N GLN A 72 -0.47 8.56 1.35
CA GLN A 72 -0.96 8.50 2.73
C GLN A 72 -2.12 7.51 2.88
N LEU A 73 -3.02 7.39 1.89
CA LEU A 73 -4.11 6.41 1.91
C LEU A 73 -3.59 4.97 2.01
N VAL A 74 -2.58 4.62 1.21
CA VAL A 74 -2.00 3.26 1.24
C VAL A 74 -1.16 3.03 2.49
N LYS A 75 -0.43 4.06 2.94
CA LYS A 75 0.32 4.01 4.20
C LYS A 75 -0.60 3.72 5.39
N GLU A 76 -1.77 4.36 5.47
CA GLU A 76 -2.73 4.12 6.55
C GLU A 76 -3.28 2.68 6.52
N VAL A 77 -3.62 2.17 5.34
CA VAL A 77 -4.07 0.77 5.17
C VAL A 77 -2.99 -0.21 5.62
N ALA A 78 -1.74 0.05 5.25
CA ALA A 78 -0.61 -0.79 5.59
C ALA A 78 -0.28 -0.75 7.10
N SER A 79 -0.34 0.43 7.73
CA SER A 79 -0.11 0.57 9.18
C SER A 79 -1.13 -0.20 10.01
N LYS A 80 -2.43 -0.15 9.66
CA LYS A 80 -3.48 -0.91 10.35
C LYS A 80 -3.26 -2.41 10.32
N THR A 81 -2.59 -2.92 9.28
CA THR A 81 -2.27 -4.36 9.17
C THR A 81 -1.22 -4.74 10.22
N ALA A 82 -0.14 -3.95 10.34
CA ALA A 82 0.87 -4.18 11.38
C ALA A 82 0.32 -4.00 12.80
N ASP A 83 -0.57 -3.04 13.04
CA ASP A 83 -1.11 -2.80 14.38
C ASP A 83 -1.90 -3.99 14.93
N VAL A 84 -2.60 -4.73 14.05
CA VAL A 84 -3.43 -5.87 14.43
C VAL A 84 -2.68 -7.20 14.32
N ALA A 85 -1.91 -7.40 13.25
CA ALA A 85 -1.26 -8.67 12.94
C ALA A 85 0.23 -8.73 13.36
N GLY A 86 0.86 -7.60 13.66
CA GLY A 86 2.29 -7.49 13.99
C GLY A 86 3.25 -7.52 12.80
N ASP A 87 2.76 -7.83 11.59
CA ASP A 87 3.51 -7.88 10.33
C ASP A 87 2.55 -7.66 9.14
N GLY A 88 3.08 -7.58 7.92
CA GLY A 88 2.30 -7.59 6.68
C GLY A 88 2.15 -6.23 6.00
N THR A 89 2.73 -5.15 6.56
CA THR A 89 2.69 -3.79 5.99
C THR A 89 3.14 -3.75 4.52
N THR A 90 4.28 -4.38 4.21
CA THR A 90 4.83 -4.39 2.86
C THR A 90 3.92 -5.21 1.92
N THR A 91 3.42 -6.35 2.38
CA THR A 91 2.50 -7.20 1.60
C THR A 91 1.21 -6.45 1.28
N ALA A 92 0.60 -5.79 2.27
CA ALA A 92 -0.60 -4.98 2.08
C ALA A 92 -0.38 -3.85 1.06
N THR A 93 0.77 -3.16 1.14
CA THR A 93 1.15 -2.10 0.21
C THR A 93 1.28 -2.61 -1.23
N VAL A 94 1.94 -3.77 -1.42
CA VAL A 94 2.12 -4.38 -2.74
C VAL A 94 0.78 -4.82 -3.35
N LEU A 95 -0.08 -5.45 -2.54
CA LEU A 95 -1.42 -5.84 -2.98
C LEU A 95 -2.27 -4.63 -3.35
N ALA A 96 -2.25 -3.57 -2.54
CA ALA A 96 -2.96 -2.33 -2.81
C ALA A 96 -2.52 -1.69 -4.14
N GLN A 97 -1.21 -1.62 -4.41
CA GLN A 97 -0.68 -1.11 -5.67
C GLN A 97 -1.21 -1.90 -6.87
N ALA A 98 -1.17 -3.24 -6.79
CA ALA A 98 -1.59 -4.11 -7.88
C ALA A 98 -3.09 -3.98 -8.16
N ILE A 99 -3.93 -4.10 -7.13
CA ILE A 99 -5.40 -4.01 -7.24
C ILE A 99 -5.80 -2.64 -7.78
N PHE A 100 -5.21 -1.56 -7.25
CA PHE A 100 -5.53 -0.21 -7.69
C PHE A 100 -5.11 0.02 -9.15
N THR A 101 -3.94 -0.46 -9.55
CA THR A 101 -3.44 -0.31 -10.94
C THR A 101 -4.34 -1.03 -11.94
N GLU A 102 -4.70 -2.29 -11.68
CA GLU A 102 -5.57 -3.05 -12.59
C GLU A 102 -7.02 -2.53 -12.57
N GLY A 103 -7.51 -2.10 -11.41
CA GLY A 103 -8.81 -1.44 -11.30
C GLY A 103 -8.90 -0.17 -12.16
N LEU A 104 -7.87 0.68 -12.14
CA LEU A 104 -7.82 1.88 -12.98
C LEU A 104 -7.80 1.55 -14.47
N LYS A 105 -7.07 0.51 -14.90
CA LYS A 105 -7.06 0.06 -16.31
C LYS A 105 -8.43 -0.42 -16.76
N ALA A 106 -9.13 -1.20 -15.91
CA ALA A 106 -10.48 -1.67 -16.21
C ALA A 106 -11.47 -0.49 -16.34
N ILE A 107 -11.39 0.49 -15.44
CA ILE A 107 -12.23 1.70 -15.50
C ILE A 107 -11.94 2.51 -16.76
N ALA A 108 -10.67 2.67 -17.14
CA ALA A 108 -10.28 3.35 -18.37
C ALA A 108 -10.82 2.63 -19.63
N SER A 109 -11.04 1.31 -19.55
CA SER A 109 -11.64 0.50 -20.61
C SER A 109 -13.17 0.53 -20.62
N GLY A 110 -13.80 1.38 -19.79
CA GLY A 110 -15.24 1.57 -19.73
C GLY A 110 -15.98 0.71 -18.70
N ALA A 111 -15.28 -0.08 -17.88
CA ALA A 111 -15.92 -0.86 -16.84
C ALA A 111 -16.45 0.02 -15.70
N ASN A 112 -17.59 -0.37 -15.11
CA ASN A 112 -18.20 0.35 -14.01
C ASN A 112 -17.37 0.20 -12.71
N PRO A 113 -16.87 1.29 -12.10
CA PRO A 113 -16.08 1.23 -10.87
C PRO A 113 -16.79 0.51 -9.70
N MET A 114 -18.12 0.64 -9.61
CA MET A 114 -18.90 0.02 -8.53
C MET A 114 -18.99 -1.49 -8.70
N ASP A 115 -19.08 -1.98 -9.94
CA ASP A 115 -19.09 -3.42 -10.21
C ASP A 115 -17.71 -4.04 -10.03
N ILE A 116 -16.64 -3.33 -10.41
CA ILE A 116 -15.26 -3.72 -10.11
C ILE A 116 -15.07 -3.86 -8.61
N LYS A 117 -15.46 -2.83 -7.83
CA LYS A 117 -15.38 -2.87 -6.37
C LYS A 117 -16.14 -4.09 -5.81
N ARG A 118 -17.39 -4.29 -6.24
CA ARG A 118 -18.22 -5.42 -5.78
C ARG A 118 -17.57 -6.77 -6.11
N GLY A 119 -16.94 -6.89 -7.28
CA GLY A 119 -16.20 -8.08 -7.68
C GLY A 119 -14.98 -8.33 -6.80
N ILE A 120 -14.19 -7.28 -6.51
CA ILE A 120 -13.04 -7.34 -5.61
C ILE A 120 -13.49 -7.75 -4.20
N ASP A 121 -14.52 -7.11 -3.66
CA ASP A 121 -15.02 -7.41 -2.30
C ASP A 121 -15.42 -8.90 -2.18
N LYS A 122 -16.18 -9.43 -3.15
CA LYS A 122 -16.55 -10.86 -3.20
C LYS A 122 -15.35 -11.80 -3.31
N ALA A 123 -14.36 -11.43 -4.15
CA ALA A 123 -13.15 -12.23 -4.31
C ALA A 123 -12.32 -12.26 -3.02
N VAL A 124 -12.19 -11.11 -2.34
CA VAL A 124 -11.49 -11.00 -1.05
C VAL A 124 -12.16 -11.87 0.00
N GLU A 125 -13.49 -11.81 0.13
CA GLU A 125 -14.24 -12.67 1.07
C GLU A 125 -13.93 -14.16 0.84
N ARG A 126 -14.03 -14.62 -0.41
CA ARG A 126 -13.77 -16.03 -0.75
C ARG A 126 -12.31 -16.44 -0.49
N VAL A 127 -11.35 -15.58 -0.82
CA VAL A 127 -9.92 -15.83 -0.58
C VAL A 127 -9.63 -15.90 0.92
N VAL A 128 -10.18 -14.99 1.72
CA VAL A 128 -10.00 -14.99 3.18
C VAL A 128 -10.58 -16.26 3.81
N GLU A 129 -11.77 -16.69 3.38
CA GLU A 129 -12.35 -17.95 3.82
C GLU A 129 -11.45 -19.15 3.49
N GLU A 130 -10.90 -19.18 2.28
CA GLU A 130 -10.05 -20.27 1.83
C GLU A 130 -8.72 -20.32 2.59
N ILE A 131 -8.11 -19.16 2.86
CA ILE A 131 -6.92 -19.05 3.71
C ILE A 131 -7.22 -19.56 5.13
N LYS A 132 -8.38 -19.22 5.69
CA LYS A 132 -8.79 -19.72 7.01
C LYS A 132 -8.94 -21.24 7.02
N LYS A 133 -9.50 -21.84 5.97
CA LYS A 133 -9.64 -23.30 5.83
C LYS A 133 -8.30 -24.02 5.76
N GLN A 134 -7.31 -23.39 5.13
CA GLN A 134 -5.95 -23.94 5.02
C GLN A 134 -5.08 -23.64 6.26
N SER A 135 -5.54 -22.75 7.15
CA SER A 135 -4.82 -22.40 8.35
C SER A 135 -4.77 -23.57 9.32
N ILE A 136 -3.58 -23.85 9.84
CA ILE A 136 -3.36 -24.88 10.86
C ILE A 136 -3.32 -24.18 12.21
N GLN A 137 -4.20 -24.58 13.13
CA GLN A 137 -4.21 -24.06 14.48
C GLN A 137 -2.94 -24.49 15.21
N VAL A 138 -2.17 -23.51 15.70
CA VAL A 138 -0.96 -23.76 16.49
C VAL A 138 -1.36 -23.82 17.97
N SER A 139 -1.37 -25.03 18.54
CA SER A 139 -1.57 -25.25 19.97
C SER A 139 -0.24 -25.59 20.66
N GLY A 140 0.41 -24.57 21.25
CA GLY A 140 1.53 -24.74 22.18
C GLY A 140 2.86 -24.12 21.74
N ARG A 141 3.57 -23.49 22.71
CA ARG A 141 5.03 -23.32 22.68
C ARG A 141 5.64 -24.60 23.22
N LYS A 142 6.47 -25.30 22.44
CA LYS A 142 7.63 -25.97 23.05
C LYS A 142 8.71 -24.88 23.10
N GLU A 143 9.04 -24.50 24.34
CA GLU A 143 10.03 -23.52 24.81
C GLU A 143 10.80 -22.72 23.76
#